data_AF-A0A8T6DVJ7-F1
#
_entry.id   AF-A0A8T6DVJ7-F1
#
_cell.length_a   1.000
_cell.length_b   1.000
_cell.length_c   1.000
_cell.angle_alpha   90.00
_cell.angle_beta   90.00
_cell.angle_gamma   90.00
#
_symmetry.space_group_name_H-M   'P 1'
#
loop_
_entity.id
_entity.type
_entity.pdbx_description
1 polymer ?
#
loop_
_entity_poly.entity_id
_entity_poly.type
_entity_poly.pdbx_seq_one_letter_code
_entity_poly.pdbx_strand_id
1 'polypeptide(L)'
;MSTDAPAQRFVDEVINDIIEPGVERLLESRYFADLRAGTLTKRRMQGFAIQHYRHNMAILKGFALLAVQAAPRNDLFRVYAGGLNEEITHPDMCKKFGFALGLNDDDFENALPAYGCLAHTAACLHDMYLATPAQMRANALSNETMVQRYSTEFDNHLRSYGIPEEAMEFFVVHKGADIEHTERAANAIAQLAVTDEEQERVRAVCRNMAKFKLGKFESIYDEYA
;
A
#
# COMPACT_ATOMS: atom_id res chain seq x y z
N MET A 1 -22.64 26.85 11.35
CA MET A 1 -23.19 25.65 12.03
C MET A 1 -22.58 24.45 11.33
N SER A 2 -21.98 23.55 12.12
CA SER A 2 -21.10 22.43 11.70
C SER A 2 -21.75 21.54 10.63
N THR A 3 -21.29 21.67 9.38
CA THR A 3 -21.61 20.76 8.27
C THR A 3 -20.65 19.56 8.23
N ASP A 4 -19.55 19.59 9.02
CA ASP A 4 -18.46 18.62 8.91
C ASP A 4 -18.60 17.40 9.85
N ALA A 5 -19.44 17.49 10.89
CA ALA A 5 -19.56 16.41 11.88
C ALA A 5 -20.08 15.06 11.32
N PRO A 6 -21.05 15.00 10.40
CA PRO A 6 -21.49 13.74 9.80
C PRO A 6 -20.47 13.14 8.83
N ALA A 7 -19.79 13.98 8.03
CA ALA A 7 -18.81 13.54 7.05
C ALA A 7 -17.54 13.01 7.72
N GLN A 8 -17.07 13.68 8.77
CA GLN A 8 -15.95 13.19 9.57
C GLN A 8 -16.30 11.89 10.29
N ARG A 9 -17.52 11.79 10.86
CA ARG A 9 -17.99 10.56 11.50
C ARG A 9 -17.96 9.37 10.52
N PHE A 10 -18.39 9.55 9.28
CA PHE A 10 -18.34 8.49 8.27
C PHE A 10 -16.91 8.02 8.03
N VAL A 11 -15.95 8.93 7.91
CA VAL A 11 -14.53 8.58 7.71
C VAL A 11 -13.99 7.82 8.92
N ASP A 12 -14.30 8.29 10.14
CA ASP A 12 -13.89 7.64 11.38
C ASP A 12 -14.45 6.20 11.46
N GLU A 13 -15.71 5.99 11.08
CA GLU A 13 -16.33 4.65 10.98
C GLU A 13 -15.61 3.77 9.96
N VAL A 14 -15.25 4.30 8.78
CA VAL A 14 -14.49 3.53 7.77
C VAL A 14 -13.13 3.10 8.33
N ILE A 15 -12.42 4.00 9.01
CA ILE A 15 -11.12 3.70 9.60
C ILE A 15 -11.26 2.65 10.70
N ASN A 16 -12.12 2.92 11.69
CA ASN A 16 -12.23 2.10 12.90
C ASN A 16 -12.91 0.75 12.66
N ASP A 17 -13.91 0.68 11.78
CA ASP A 17 -14.72 -0.53 11.62
C ASP A 17 -14.24 -1.41 10.46
N ILE A 18 -13.40 -0.88 9.56
CA ILE A 18 -12.96 -1.60 8.36
C ILE A 18 -11.44 -1.66 8.23
N ILE A 19 -10.77 -0.51 8.23
CA ILE A 19 -9.33 -0.44 7.95
C ILE A 19 -8.53 -1.04 9.12
N GLU A 20 -8.75 -0.57 10.34
CA GLU A 20 -8.04 -1.06 11.54
C GLU A 20 -8.24 -2.57 11.76
N PRO A 21 -9.45 -3.14 11.73
CA PRO A 21 -9.62 -4.59 11.79
C PRO A 21 -8.92 -5.33 10.63
N GLY A 22 -8.79 -4.69 9.47
CA GLY A 22 -8.01 -5.21 8.35
C GLY A 22 -6.52 -5.23 8.64
N VAL A 23 -6.00 -4.18 9.26
CA VAL A 23 -4.61 -4.08 9.73
C VAL A 23 -4.33 -5.16 10.76
N GLU A 24 -5.18 -5.29 11.78
CA GLU A 24 -5.03 -6.30 12.84
C GLU A 24 -4.91 -7.70 12.26
N ARG A 25 -5.86 -8.10 11.40
CA ARG A 25 -5.81 -9.40 10.71
C ARG A 25 -4.54 -9.60 9.88
N LEU A 26 -4.05 -8.54 9.23
CA LEU A 26 -2.79 -8.60 8.49
C LEU A 26 -1.62 -8.86 9.45
N LEU A 27 -1.53 -8.10 10.55
CA LEU A 27 -0.44 -8.23 11.52
C LEU A 27 -0.48 -9.54 12.33
N GLU A 28 -1.65 -10.17 12.42
CA GLU A 28 -1.84 -11.51 12.98
C GLU A 28 -1.51 -12.66 12.00
N SER A 29 -1.27 -12.35 10.72
CA SER A 29 -0.94 -13.37 9.71
C SER A 29 0.36 -14.11 10.02
N ARG A 30 0.53 -15.29 9.40
CA ARG A 30 1.72 -16.14 9.55
C ARG A 30 3.02 -15.41 9.24
N TYR A 31 2.98 -14.53 8.24
CA TYR A 31 4.13 -13.74 7.83
C TYR A 31 4.66 -12.87 8.96
N PHE A 32 3.77 -12.12 9.63
CA PHE A 32 4.18 -11.21 10.71
C PHE A 32 4.40 -11.95 12.04
N ALA A 33 3.68 -13.04 12.29
CA ALA A 33 3.96 -13.92 13.42
C ALA A 33 5.41 -14.46 13.36
N ASP A 34 5.82 -15.00 12.21
CA ASP A 34 7.19 -15.49 12.01
C ASP A 34 8.22 -14.34 12.01
N LEU A 35 7.87 -13.18 11.45
CA LEU A 35 8.74 -11.99 11.48
C LEU A 35 9.11 -11.64 12.92
N ARG A 36 8.11 -11.49 13.79
CA ARG A 36 8.29 -11.16 15.21
C ARG A 36 9.05 -12.24 15.98
N ALA A 37 8.82 -13.51 15.63
CA ALA A 37 9.48 -14.65 16.27
C ALA A 37 10.94 -14.84 15.85
N GLY A 38 11.43 -14.11 14.84
CA GLY A 38 12.78 -14.33 14.31
C GLY A 38 12.89 -15.57 13.40
N THR A 39 11.76 -16.13 12.97
CA THR A 39 11.70 -17.40 12.22
C THR A 39 11.28 -17.23 10.76
N LEU A 40 10.99 -15.99 10.32
CA LEU A 40 10.64 -15.73 8.92
C LEU A 40 11.84 -16.05 8.02
N THR A 41 11.63 -16.90 7.02
CA THR A 41 12.73 -17.31 6.17
C THR A 41 13.25 -16.13 5.34
N LYS A 42 14.56 -16.15 5.07
CA LYS A 42 15.18 -15.20 4.13
C LYS A 42 14.46 -15.18 2.78
N ARG A 43 13.99 -16.34 2.31
CA ARG A 43 13.27 -16.46 1.04
C ARG A 43 11.93 -15.72 1.05
N ARG A 44 11.18 -15.74 2.16
CA ARG A 44 9.94 -14.96 2.31
C ARG A 44 10.19 -13.46 2.30
N MET A 45 11.27 -13.00 2.96
CA MET A 45 11.67 -11.59 2.90
C MET A 45 12.09 -11.17 1.48
N GLN A 46 12.79 -12.03 0.75
CA GLN A 46 13.07 -11.82 -0.68
C GLN A 46 11.78 -11.74 -1.51
N GLY A 47 10.80 -12.58 -1.20
CA GLY A 47 9.48 -12.54 -1.82
C GLY A 47 8.77 -11.21 -1.64
N PHE A 48 8.84 -10.62 -0.44
CA PHE A 48 8.39 -9.24 -0.23
C PHE A 48 9.13 -8.27 -1.15
N ALA A 49 10.47 -8.26 -1.13
CA ALA A 49 11.25 -7.31 -1.93
C ALA A 49 10.88 -7.37 -3.43
N ILE A 50 10.82 -8.58 -3.99
CA ILE A 50 10.50 -8.82 -5.40
C ILE A 50 9.08 -8.39 -5.74
N GLN A 51 8.09 -8.87 -4.97
CA GLN A 51 6.69 -8.62 -5.30
C GLN A 51 6.29 -7.17 -5.04
N HIS A 52 6.89 -6.53 -4.02
CA HIS A 52 6.67 -5.11 -3.73
C HIS A 52 7.34 -4.20 -4.75
N TYR A 53 8.55 -4.54 -5.24
CA TYR A 53 9.16 -3.86 -6.38
C TYR A 53 8.23 -3.84 -7.60
N ARG A 54 7.66 -5.00 -7.97
CA ARG A 54 6.73 -5.10 -9.11
C ARG A 54 5.46 -4.27 -8.91
N HIS A 55 4.92 -4.27 -7.69
CA HIS A 55 3.80 -3.42 -7.32
C HIS A 55 4.12 -1.94 -7.51
N ASN A 56 5.24 -1.46 -6.94
CA ASN A 56 5.64 -0.06 -7.03
C ASN A 56 5.90 0.36 -8.48
N MET A 57 6.53 -0.51 -9.28
CA MET A 57 6.70 -0.27 -10.73
C MET A 57 5.36 -0.13 -11.47
N ALA A 58 4.34 -0.90 -11.06
CA ALA A 58 3.01 -0.81 -11.66
C ALA A 58 2.31 0.50 -11.27
N ILE A 59 2.36 0.88 -9.99
CA ILE A 59 1.79 2.14 -9.48
C ILE A 59 2.47 3.35 -10.14
N LEU A 60 3.80 3.33 -10.26
CA LEU A 60 4.58 4.38 -10.92
C LEU A 60 4.15 4.58 -12.38
N LYS A 61 4.05 3.48 -13.13
CA LYS A 61 3.53 3.50 -14.51
C LYS A 61 2.07 3.98 -14.57
N GLY A 62 1.28 3.60 -13.56
CA GLY A 62 -0.10 4.05 -13.39
C GLY A 62 -0.20 5.57 -13.32
N PHE A 63 0.54 6.19 -12.39
CA PHE A 63 0.57 7.64 -12.23
C PHE A 63 1.12 8.35 -13.47
N ALA A 64 2.16 7.82 -14.11
CA ALA A 64 2.68 8.38 -15.35
C ALA A 64 1.61 8.43 -16.44
N LEU A 65 0.86 7.34 -16.65
CA LEU A 65 -0.20 7.30 -17.66
C LEU A 65 -1.36 8.24 -17.32
N LEU A 66 -1.79 8.28 -16.05
CA LEU A 66 -2.85 9.19 -15.60
C LEU A 66 -2.45 10.66 -15.76
N ALA A 67 -1.20 11.02 -15.46
CA ALA A 67 -0.69 12.36 -15.69
C ALA A 67 -0.76 12.72 -17.18
N VAL A 68 -0.33 11.83 -18.08
CA VAL A 68 -0.42 12.05 -19.53
C VAL A 68 -1.88 12.19 -19.97
N GLN A 69 -2.79 11.34 -19.51
CA GLN A 69 -4.22 11.44 -19.82
C GLN A 69 -4.85 12.74 -19.31
N ALA A 70 -4.36 13.25 -18.18
CA ALA A 70 -4.82 14.49 -17.57
C ALA A 70 -4.12 15.75 -18.11
N ALA A 71 -3.21 15.64 -19.09
CA ALA A 71 -2.42 16.77 -19.59
C ALA A 71 -3.24 18.04 -19.96
N PRO A 72 -4.47 17.95 -20.51
CA PRO A 72 -5.28 19.14 -20.79
C PRO A 72 -5.87 19.81 -19.54
N ARG A 73 -5.82 19.15 -18.38
CA ARG A 73 -6.43 19.58 -17.11
C ARG A 73 -5.34 19.80 -16.06
N ASN A 74 -4.91 21.05 -15.90
CA ASN A 74 -3.82 21.44 -15.00
C ASN A 74 -4.01 20.96 -13.54
N ASP A 75 -5.25 20.96 -13.05
CA ASP A 75 -5.60 20.48 -11.70
C ASP A 75 -5.31 18.98 -11.54
N LEU A 76 -5.82 18.16 -12.44
CA LEU A 76 -5.63 16.71 -12.40
C LEU A 76 -4.20 16.30 -12.76
N PHE A 77 -3.59 16.98 -13.73
CA PHE A 77 -2.19 16.75 -14.09
C PHE A 77 -1.29 16.91 -12.87
N ARG A 78 -1.47 17.99 -12.09
CA ARG A 78 -0.66 18.24 -10.88
C ARG A 78 -0.85 17.18 -9.82
N VAL A 79 -2.08 16.68 -9.64
CA VAL A 79 -2.36 15.59 -8.68
C VAL A 79 -1.59 14.32 -9.08
N TYR A 80 -1.69 13.90 -10.34
CA TYR A 80 -1.04 12.66 -10.79
C TYR A 80 0.49 12.80 -10.93
N ALA A 81 0.98 13.97 -11.34
CA ALA A 81 2.42 14.26 -11.37
C ALA A 81 3.01 14.31 -9.94
N GLY A 82 2.24 14.81 -8.96
CA GLY A 82 2.61 14.76 -7.55
C GLY A 82 2.74 13.32 -7.06
N GLY A 83 1.73 12.48 -7.31
CA GLY A 83 1.78 11.05 -6.97
C GLY A 83 2.94 10.31 -7.66
N LEU A 84 3.21 10.62 -8.94
CA LEU A 84 4.38 10.08 -9.64
C LEU A 84 5.69 10.44 -8.92
N ASN A 85 5.83 11.68 -8.47
CA ASN A 85 7.02 12.16 -7.77
C ASN A 85 7.18 11.51 -6.38
N GLU A 86 6.08 11.27 -5.66
CA GLU A 86 6.10 10.56 -4.38
C GLU A 86 6.57 9.10 -4.56
N GLU A 87 6.15 8.42 -5.64
CA GLU A 87 6.41 6.99 -5.86
C GLU A 87 7.76 6.66 -6.55
N ILE A 88 8.45 7.66 -7.12
CA ILE A 88 9.57 7.43 -8.05
C ILE A 88 10.74 6.63 -7.47
N THR A 89 10.96 6.75 -6.16
CA THR A 89 12.08 6.10 -5.45
C THR A 89 11.69 4.75 -4.84
N HIS A 90 10.39 4.45 -4.71
CA HIS A 90 9.91 3.26 -4.02
C HIS A 90 10.38 1.93 -4.64
N PRO A 91 10.49 1.78 -5.97
CA PRO A 91 11.07 0.57 -6.57
C PRO A 91 12.53 0.35 -6.14
N ASP A 92 13.35 1.40 -6.15
CA ASP A 92 14.77 1.29 -5.81
C ASP A 92 14.99 0.97 -4.34
N MET A 93 14.14 1.51 -3.45
CA MET A 93 14.16 1.16 -2.02
C MET A 93 13.87 -0.34 -1.80
N CYS A 94 12.92 -0.91 -2.55
CA CYS A 94 12.63 -2.35 -2.50
C CYS A 94 13.79 -3.20 -3.07
N LYS A 95 14.44 -2.74 -4.16
CA LYS A 95 15.63 -3.40 -4.69
C LYS A 95 16.77 -3.40 -3.67
N LYS A 96 17.03 -2.28 -3.02
CA LYS A 96 18.04 -2.13 -1.97
C LYS A 96 17.83 -3.12 -0.83
N PHE A 97 16.58 -3.28 -0.38
CA PHE A 97 16.23 -4.31 0.61
C PHE A 97 16.52 -5.73 0.09
N GLY A 98 16.13 -6.03 -1.15
CA GLY A 98 16.41 -7.32 -1.78
C GLY A 98 17.89 -7.63 -1.96
N PHE A 99 18.72 -6.64 -2.30
CA PHE A 99 20.17 -6.81 -2.42
C PHE A 99 20.83 -7.12 -1.08
N ALA A 100 20.37 -6.51 0.02
CA ALA A 100 20.81 -6.89 1.37
C ALA A 100 20.42 -8.34 1.72
N LEU A 101 19.36 -8.85 1.08
CA LEU A 101 18.95 -10.26 1.15
C LEU A 101 19.65 -11.12 0.07
N GLY A 102 20.66 -10.62 -0.63
CA GLY A 102 21.44 -11.36 -1.63
C GLY A 102 20.70 -11.67 -2.93
N LEU A 103 19.65 -10.91 -3.26
CA LEU A 103 19.11 -10.90 -4.62
C LEU A 103 20.02 -10.09 -5.56
N ASN A 104 19.82 -10.26 -6.86
CA ASN A 104 20.41 -9.45 -7.93
C ASN A 104 19.31 -8.95 -8.87
N ASP A 105 19.68 -8.18 -9.90
CA ASP A 105 18.70 -7.60 -10.84
C ASP A 105 17.87 -8.65 -11.59
N ASP A 106 18.47 -9.78 -11.99
CA ASP A 106 17.76 -10.85 -12.72
C ASP A 106 16.60 -11.42 -11.91
N ASP A 107 16.73 -11.47 -10.57
CA ASP A 107 15.67 -11.91 -9.68
C ASP A 107 14.42 -11.02 -9.75
N PHE A 108 14.59 -9.72 -9.99
CA PHE A 108 13.47 -8.77 -10.12
C PHE A 108 12.86 -8.77 -11.51
N GLU A 109 13.71 -8.84 -12.54
CA GLU A 109 13.29 -8.78 -13.94
C GLU A 109 12.47 -10.00 -14.35
N ASN A 110 12.90 -11.19 -13.93
CA ASN A 110 12.31 -12.46 -14.36
C ASN A 110 11.27 -13.02 -13.39
N ALA A 111 11.04 -12.38 -12.25
CA ALA A 111 10.04 -12.84 -11.29
C ALA A 111 8.63 -12.85 -11.88
N LEU A 112 7.93 -13.96 -11.67
CA LEU A 112 6.49 -14.03 -11.89
C LEU A 112 5.75 -13.42 -10.69
N PRO A 113 4.60 -12.76 -10.91
CA PRO A 113 3.84 -12.23 -9.81
C PRO A 113 3.17 -13.38 -9.04
N ALA A 114 3.35 -13.39 -7.73
CA ALA A 114 2.60 -14.29 -6.84
C ALA A 114 1.10 -13.98 -6.93
N TYR A 115 0.23 -14.96 -6.79
CA TYR A 115 -1.20 -14.81 -7.13
C TYR A 115 -1.85 -13.65 -6.36
N GLY A 116 -1.68 -13.61 -5.02
CA GLY A 116 -2.20 -12.53 -4.18
C GLY A 116 -1.57 -11.18 -4.47
N CYS A 117 -0.29 -11.14 -4.85
CA CYS A 117 0.41 -9.92 -5.24
C CYS A 117 -0.13 -9.36 -6.57
N LEU A 118 -0.41 -10.24 -7.54
CA LEU A 118 -1.04 -9.88 -8.81
C LEU A 118 -2.43 -9.32 -8.57
N ALA A 119 -3.25 -10.02 -7.77
CA ALA A 119 -4.61 -9.61 -7.47
C ALA A 119 -4.65 -8.24 -6.77
N HIS A 120 -3.80 -8.02 -5.76
CA HIS A 120 -3.68 -6.72 -5.09
C HIS A 120 -3.27 -5.61 -6.06
N THR A 121 -2.23 -5.84 -6.86
CA THR A 121 -1.75 -4.84 -7.83
C THR A 121 -2.80 -4.53 -8.89
N ALA A 122 -3.48 -5.55 -9.42
CA ALA A 122 -4.55 -5.37 -10.40
C ALA A 122 -5.72 -4.57 -9.83
N ALA A 123 -6.08 -4.77 -8.56
CA ALA A 123 -7.14 -4.02 -7.90
C ALA A 123 -6.75 -2.54 -7.68
N CYS A 124 -5.51 -2.25 -7.30
CA CYS A 124 -5.02 -0.86 -7.23
C CYS A 124 -5.05 -0.18 -8.61
N LEU A 125 -4.58 -0.85 -9.66
CA LEU A 125 -4.65 -0.30 -11.02
C LEU A 125 -6.08 -0.12 -11.51
N HIS A 126 -6.97 -1.08 -11.24
CA HIS A 126 -8.40 -0.95 -11.56
C HIS A 126 -8.96 0.35 -11.00
N ASP A 127 -8.72 0.62 -9.71
CA ASP A 127 -9.26 1.82 -9.07
C ASP A 127 -8.65 3.10 -9.62
N MET A 128 -7.36 3.08 -9.98
CA MET A 128 -6.69 4.21 -10.63
C MET A 128 -7.36 4.65 -11.93
N TYR A 129 -7.94 3.73 -12.70
CA TYR A 129 -8.51 4.04 -14.02
C TYR A 129 -10.04 4.10 -14.06
N LEU A 130 -10.72 3.34 -13.19
CA LEU A 130 -12.15 3.08 -13.32
C LEU A 130 -12.99 3.53 -12.13
N ALA A 131 -12.37 3.85 -10.99
CA ALA A 131 -13.11 4.20 -9.78
C ALA A 131 -13.45 5.70 -9.71
N THR A 132 -14.43 6.04 -8.86
CA THR A 132 -14.72 7.45 -8.55
C THR A 132 -13.58 8.08 -7.74
N PRO A 133 -13.48 9.42 -7.70
CA PRO A 133 -12.48 10.09 -6.85
C PRO A 133 -12.55 9.67 -5.37
N ALA A 134 -13.75 9.45 -4.82
CA ALA A 134 -13.91 8.99 -3.43
C ALA A 134 -13.33 7.59 -3.23
N GLN A 135 -13.62 6.67 -4.16
CA GLN A 135 -13.06 5.32 -4.16
C GLN A 135 -11.53 5.32 -4.31
N MET A 136 -10.97 6.14 -5.20
CA MET A 136 -9.52 6.29 -5.33
C MET A 136 -8.88 6.75 -4.02
N ARG A 137 -9.50 7.71 -3.31
CA ARG A 137 -9.01 8.20 -2.02
C ARG A 137 -9.16 7.15 -0.92
N ALA A 138 -10.22 6.36 -0.93
CA ALA A 138 -10.42 5.23 -0.03
C ALA A 138 -9.38 4.12 -0.23
N ASN A 139 -9.03 3.84 -1.50
CA ASN A 139 -7.96 2.90 -1.86
C ASN A 139 -6.61 3.38 -1.30
N ALA A 140 -6.26 4.66 -1.54
CA ALA A 140 -5.04 5.26 -1.02
C ALA A 140 -4.99 5.19 0.52
N LEU A 141 -6.03 5.68 1.20
CA LEU A 141 -6.14 5.64 2.67
C LEU A 141 -5.91 4.23 3.21
N SER A 142 -6.63 3.23 2.67
CA SER A 142 -6.50 1.86 3.15
C SER A 142 -5.12 1.26 2.89
N ASN A 143 -4.48 1.56 1.76
CA ASN A 143 -3.17 1.01 1.45
C ASN A 143 -2.07 1.68 2.28
N GLU A 144 -2.09 3.00 2.43
CA GLU A 144 -1.12 3.78 3.20
C GLU A 144 -1.15 3.38 4.68
N THR A 145 -2.34 3.30 5.29
CA THR A 145 -2.45 2.85 6.69
C THR A 145 -1.89 1.45 6.88
N MET A 146 -2.20 0.50 5.99
CA MET A 146 -1.64 -0.85 6.09
C MET A 146 -0.13 -0.89 5.88
N VAL A 147 0.37 -0.14 4.90
CA VAL A 147 1.79 -0.02 4.57
C VAL A 147 2.58 0.54 5.73
N GLN A 148 2.08 1.61 6.33
CA GLN A 148 2.69 2.22 7.49
C GLN A 148 2.75 1.22 8.67
N ARG A 149 1.66 0.53 8.97
CA ARG A 149 1.58 -0.39 10.10
C ARG A 149 2.51 -1.61 9.94
N TYR A 150 2.57 -2.23 8.77
CA TYR A 150 3.54 -3.31 8.59
C TYR A 150 4.98 -2.80 8.49
N SER A 151 5.20 -1.55 8.06
CA SER A 151 6.55 -0.97 7.97
C SER A 151 7.13 -0.77 9.37
N THR A 152 6.29 -0.40 10.34
CA THR A 152 6.66 -0.39 11.76
C THR A 152 7.11 -1.77 12.25
N GLU A 153 6.41 -2.86 11.88
CA GLU A 153 6.83 -4.22 12.24
C GLU A 153 8.18 -4.59 11.62
N PHE A 154 8.39 -4.29 10.34
CA PHE A 154 9.67 -4.55 9.68
C PHE A 154 10.81 -3.77 10.34
N ASP A 155 10.63 -2.47 10.58
CA ASP A 155 11.65 -1.64 11.24
C ASP A 155 12.04 -2.16 12.63
N ASN A 156 11.06 -2.64 13.40
CA ASN A 156 11.27 -3.19 14.74
C ASN A 156 12.04 -4.52 14.72
N HIS A 157 11.82 -5.36 13.71
CA HIS A 157 12.27 -6.77 13.76
C HIS A 157 13.41 -7.11 12.81
N LEU A 158 13.59 -6.40 11.68
CA LEU A 158 14.58 -6.76 10.65
C LEU A 158 16.03 -6.69 11.13
N ARG A 159 16.35 -5.87 12.14
CA ARG A 159 17.70 -5.83 12.74
C ARG A 159 18.11 -7.19 13.33
N SER A 160 17.15 -7.96 13.86
CA SER A 160 17.42 -9.31 14.40
C SER A 160 17.78 -10.33 13.32
N TYR A 161 17.43 -10.05 12.06
CA TYR A 161 17.80 -10.86 10.89
C TYR A 161 19.14 -10.43 10.26
N GLY A 162 19.84 -9.47 10.87
CA GLY A 162 21.11 -8.95 10.36
C GLY A 162 20.96 -8.04 9.15
N ILE A 163 19.76 -7.50 8.91
CA ILE A 163 19.53 -6.54 7.82
C ILE A 163 20.04 -5.16 8.25
N PRO A 164 20.91 -4.52 7.45
CA PRO A 164 21.47 -3.23 7.80
C PRO A 164 20.47 -2.10 7.56
N GLU A 165 20.61 -1.01 8.30
CA GLU A 165 19.61 0.07 8.35
C GLU A 165 19.43 0.79 7.02
N GLU A 166 20.49 0.97 6.26
CA GLU A 166 20.44 1.54 4.93
C GLU A 166 19.53 0.73 4.01
N ALA A 167 19.41 -0.59 4.20
CA ALA A 167 18.54 -1.43 3.38
C ALA A 167 17.06 -1.39 3.81
N MET A 168 16.74 -0.73 4.92
CA MET A 168 15.38 -0.62 5.48
C MET A 168 14.66 0.69 5.07
N GLU A 169 15.23 1.47 4.15
CA GLU A 169 14.76 2.80 3.75
C GLU A 169 13.26 2.85 3.42
N PHE A 170 12.75 1.85 2.68
CA PHE A 170 11.33 1.74 2.36
C PHE A 170 10.46 1.79 3.62
N PHE A 171 10.82 1.00 4.64
CA PHE A 171 10.05 0.90 5.88
C PHE A 171 10.19 2.15 6.74
N VAL A 172 11.37 2.79 6.74
CA VAL A 172 11.62 4.03 7.48
C VAL A 172 10.78 5.19 6.94
N VAL A 173 10.67 5.32 5.62
CA VAL A 173 9.82 6.36 5.00
C VAL A 173 8.35 6.09 5.32
N HIS A 174 7.89 4.86 5.13
CA HIS A 174 6.46 4.53 5.27
C HIS A 174 5.97 4.45 6.72
N LYS A 175 6.82 4.15 7.71
CA LYS A 175 6.40 4.23 9.13
C LYS A 175 6.14 5.67 9.57
N GLY A 176 6.80 6.65 8.93
CA GLY A 176 6.72 8.08 9.26
C GLY A 176 5.76 8.90 8.41
N ALA A 177 5.19 8.34 7.33
CA ALA A 177 4.35 9.06 6.35
C ALA A 177 2.91 9.37 6.84
N ASP A 178 2.59 9.03 8.09
CA ASP A 178 1.22 8.75 8.54
C ASP A 178 0.30 9.97 8.69
N ILE A 179 0.81 11.16 9.03
CA ILE A 179 -0.10 12.26 9.38
C ILE A 179 -0.65 12.92 8.12
N GLU A 180 0.22 13.38 7.21
CA GLU A 180 -0.24 14.21 6.09
C GLU A 180 -0.99 13.39 5.03
N HIS A 181 -0.53 12.18 4.70
CA HIS A 181 -1.16 11.38 3.64
C HIS A 181 -2.54 10.86 4.04
N THR A 182 -2.64 10.33 5.26
CA THR A 182 -3.89 9.84 5.85
C THR A 182 -4.88 10.99 6.03
N GLU A 183 -4.47 12.14 6.57
CA GLU A 183 -5.34 13.32 6.72
C GLU A 183 -5.84 13.86 5.37
N ARG A 184 -4.96 13.99 4.36
CA ARG A 184 -5.36 14.44 3.02
C ARG A 184 -6.40 13.50 2.40
N ALA A 185 -6.21 12.18 2.54
CA ALA A 185 -7.13 11.19 2.02
C ALA A 185 -8.46 11.20 2.78
N ALA A 186 -8.43 11.23 4.11
CA ALA A 186 -9.60 11.33 4.98
C ALA A 186 -10.45 12.57 4.65
N ASN A 187 -9.83 13.74 4.56
CA ASN A 187 -10.51 14.99 4.20
C ASN A 187 -11.14 14.93 2.80
N ALA A 188 -10.44 14.33 1.83
CA ALA A 188 -10.99 14.16 0.49
C ALA A 188 -12.19 13.21 0.48
N ILE A 189 -12.17 12.12 1.23
CA ILE A 189 -13.30 11.19 1.35
C ILE A 189 -14.50 11.90 1.98
N ALA A 190 -14.30 12.65 3.07
CA ALA A 190 -15.37 13.41 3.72
C ALA A 190 -16.07 14.39 2.76
N GLN A 191 -15.30 15.01 1.84
CA GLN A 191 -15.84 15.95 0.85
C GLN A 191 -16.51 15.27 -0.35
N LEU A 192 -16.06 14.06 -0.72
CA LEU A 192 -16.49 13.39 -1.96
C LEU A 192 -17.60 12.35 -1.72
N ALA A 193 -17.62 11.67 -0.56
CA ALA A 193 -18.56 10.60 -0.23
C ALA A 193 -19.83 11.14 0.47
N VAL A 194 -20.55 12.02 -0.21
CA VAL A 194 -21.73 12.74 0.35
C VAL A 194 -23.07 12.02 0.14
N THR A 195 -23.08 10.90 -0.59
CA THR A 195 -24.28 10.08 -0.82
C THR A 195 -24.08 8.69 -0.23
N ASP A 196 -25.17 8.02 0.17
CA ASP A 196 -25.13 6.65 0.69
C ASP A 196 -24.48 5.67 -0.31
N GLU A 197 -24.68 5.90 -1.62
CA GLU A 197 -24.07 5.09 -2.67
C GLU A 197 -22.55 5.26 -2.72
N GLU A 198 -22.03 6.50 -2.68
CA GLU A 198 -20.58 6.73 -2.62
C GLU A 198 -19.98 6.22 -1.31
N GLN A 199 -20.70 6.35 -0.20
CA GLN A 199 -20.28 5.82 1.08
C GLN A 199 -20.16 4.29 1.06
N GLU A 200 -21.13 3.56 0.49
CA GLU A 200 -21.00 2.10 0.37
C GLU A 200 -19.89 1.71 -0.61
N ARG A 201 -19.66 2.47 -1.69
CA ARG A 201 -18.51 2.25 -2.58
C ARG A 201 -17.18 2.41 -1.84
N VAL A 202 -17.03 3.45 -1.02
CA VAL A 202 -15.85 3.66 -0.16
C VAL A 202 -15.67 2.48 0.80
N ARG A 203 -16.74 2.06 1.50
CA ARG A 203 -16.69 0.90 2.41
C ARG A 203 -16.28 -0.37 1.66
N ALA A 204 -16.84 -0.63 0.48
CA ALA A 204 -16.50 -1.79 -0.34
C ALA A 204 -15.03 -1.79 -0.76
N VAL A 205 -14.48 -0.65 -1.18
CA VAL A 205 -13.05 -0.51 -1.53
C VAL A 205 -12.17 -0.83 -0.32
N CYS A 206 -12.43 -0.23 0.85
CA CYS A 206 -11.64 -0.50 2.06
C CYS A 206 -11.71 -1.98 2.49
N ARG A 207 -12.91 -2.60 2.46
CA ARG A 207 -13.07 -4.04 2.76
C ARG A 207 -12.27 -4.90 1.78
N ASN A 208 -12.30 -4.58 0.49
CA ASN A 208 -11.59 -5.32 -0.54
C ASN A 208 -10.06 -5.15 -0.41
N MET A 209 -9.58 -3.92 -0.17
CA MET A 209 -8.16 -3.66 0.01
C MET A 209 -7.57 -4.43 1.19
N ALA A 210 -8.30 -4.52 2.31
CA ALA A 210 -7.87 -5.35 3.43
C ALA A 210 -7.70 -6.83 3.04
N LYS A 211 -8.65 -7.40 2.29
CA LYS A 211 -8.57 -8.78 1.80
C LYS A 211 -7.43 -8.98 0.80
N PHE A 212 -7.26 -8.05 -0.13
CA PHE A 212 -6.18 -8.13 -1.12
C PHE A 212 -4.81 -8.02 -0.47
N LYS A 213 -4.64 -7.14 0.53
CA LYS A 213 -3.37 -7.00 1.25
C LYS A 213 -3.07 -8.26 2.07
N LEU A 214 -4.05 -8.84 2.75
CA LEU A 214 -3.88 -10.13 3.43
C LEU A 214 -3.49 -11.23 2.43
N GLY A 215 -4.23 -11.37 1.33
CA GLY A 215 -3.94 -12.34 0.27
C GLY A 215 -2.54 -12.17 -0.34
N LYS A 216 -2.07 -10.93 -0.51
CA LYS A 216 -0.69 -10.61 -0.93
C LYS A 216 0.35 -11.25 0.00
N PHE A 217 0.23 -11.05 1.31
CA PHE A 217 1.19 -11.61 2.26
C PHE A 217 1.08 -13.12 2.42
N GLU A 218 -0.14 -13.69 2.35
CA GLU A 218 -0.32 -15.15 2.34
C GLU A 218 0.31 -15.79 1.10
N SER A 219 0.14 -15.22 -0.10
CA SER A 219 0.80 -15.73 -1.31
C SER A 219 2.33 -15.60 -1.22
N ILE A 220 2.86 -14.52 -0.67
CA ILE A 220 4.32 -14.43 -0.42
C ILE A 220 4.75 -15.53 0.54
N TYR A 221 4.01 -15.75 1.63
CA TYR A 221 4.37 -16.74 2.64
C TYR A 221 4.42 -18.16 2.07
N ASP A 222 3.44 -18.52 1.22
CA ASP A 222 3.31 -19.85 0.65
C ASP A 222 4.25 -20.09 -0.55
N GLU A 223 4.40 -19.11 -1.44
CA GLU A 223 5.19 -19.26 -2.69
C GLU A 223 6.71 -19.08 -2.47
N TYR A 224 7.10 -18.42 -1.37
CA TYR A 224 8.50 -18.13 -1.03
C TYR A 224 8.97 -18.86 0.25
N ALA A 225 8.43 -20.06 0.51
CA ALA A 225 8.82 -20.89 1.66
C ALA A 225 10.31 -21.28 1.65
#